data_AF-A0A3R7LEL0-F1
#
_entry.id   AF-A0A3R7LEL0-F1
#
_cell.length_a   1.000
_cell.length_b   1.000
_cell.length_c   1.000
_cell.angle_alpha   90.00
_cell.angle_beta   90.00
_cell.angle_gamma   90.00
#
_symmetry.space_group_name_H-M   'P 1'
#
loop_
_entity.id
_entity.type
_entity.pdbx_description
1 polymer ?
#
loop_
_entity_poly.entity_id
_entity_poly.type
_entity_poly.pdbx_seq_one_letter_code
_entity_poly.pdbx_strand_id
1 'polypeptide(L)'
;MSALRLPTAEGGLGASPFDFLACETNEQQLWAEVYMREFPDPDEFAAMTMEEQREIVTELRDEMDTLEEEMRVFLRHAESLRTARPAAAVVGSPTSTRKSLSTFLPAEHAPREPEESCVSESAVLASGEVGVEAGTSPTSSTRRGQAYSRKSVDTGDAYVTLEDRVAILSKDRERLRQQRERDEREGEHLRDLLTATVKEAVGRTKELRLELLQLKREVLNEGSSTASSDDLLRFMDKRHDTQAKYLDKLNAQCAAAERNIMQTQQQLRQRHAAGEAFHAIDFEQLRIENQQFNERIERKNLELVELKGTSTRTVQTLNTLMDTLNGLTAEQNRLRKDLKSRCEYLARLQREMVSVVHEADVAERKNAAIKAQHEAVRVPKIEHYVAQKAEEYELQKAQRNWRRKVEIADGQLSLVQQQIRTLARATKSPRKWAKNLGGQTTTVSSSLRKGAARDSRSGSTYMDAEGTYEVEADPDAKPVVGGSKALLNMKRKK
;
A
#
# COMPACT_ATOMS: atom_id res chain seq x y z
N MET A 1 -33.48 -16.19 11.42
CA MET A 1 -32.54 -16.46 10.30
C MET A 1 -31.51 -15.34 10.24
N SER A 2 -30.40 -15.55 9.52
CA SER A 2 -29.37 -14.55 9.18
C SER A 2 -28.60 -13.94 10.35
N ALA A 3 -27.34 -14.37 10.50
CA ALA A 3 -26.33 -13.70 11.31
C ALA A 3 -25.32 -12.97 10.41
N LEU A 4 -24.81 -11.82 10.87
CA LEU A 4 -23.61 -11.14 10.37
C LEU A 4 -22.93 -10.50 11.60
N ARG A 5 -21.98 -11.17 12.25
CA ARG A 5 -20.52 -11.21 12.02
C ARG A 5 -19.78 -9.90 12.39
N LEU A 6 -18.89 -10.03 13.38
CA LEU A 6 -17.84 -9.08 13.77
C LEU A 6 -16.82 -8.86 12.62
N PRO A 7 -15.91 -7.89 12.78
CA PRO A 7 -14.54 -8.31 13.11
C PRO A 7 -13.95 -7.63 14.35
N THR A 8 -13.23 -8.42 15.15
CA THR A 8 -12.27 -7.98 16.17
C THR A 8 -10.86 -7.92 15.58
N ALA A 9 -10.04 -6.98 16.04
CA ALA A 9 -8.59 -7.03 15.88
C ALA A 9 -7.92 -6.40 17.12
N GLU A 10 -7.14 -7.19 17.85
CA GLU A 10 -6.28 -6.75 18.95
C GLU A 10 -4.93 -6.26 18.41
N GLY A 11 -4.12 -5.56 19.23
CA GLY A 11 -2.72 -5.29 18.84
C GLY A 11 -2.01 -4.06 19.43
N GLY A 12 -2.45 -3.50 20.56
CA GLY A 12 -1.73 -2.44 21.28
C GLY A 12 -1.10 -2.99 22.56
N LEU A 13 0.22 -2.92 22.70
CA LEU A 13 0.93 -3.40 23.90
C LEU A 13 0.74 -2.43 25.08
N GLY A 14 0.61 -2.98 26.29
CA GLY A 14 0.12 -2.25 27.45
C GLY A 14 1.02 -1.12 27.95
N ALA A 15 0.44 0.08 28.04
CA ALA A 15 0.79 1.06 29.06
C ALA A 15 0.19 0.62 30.41
N SER A 16 0.76 1.07 31.53
CA SER A 16 0.22 0.70 32.85
C SER A 16 -0.94 1.64 33.24
N PRO A 17 -1.94 1.20 34.03
CA PRO A 17 -2.97 2.09 34.55
C PRO A 17 -2.46 3.17 35.53
N PHE A 18 -1.14 3.22 35.82
CA PHE A 18 -0.53 4.05 36.85
C PHE A 18 0.48 5.06 36.30
N ASP A 19 0.62 5.17 34.98
CA ASP A 19 1.56 6.10 34.31
C ASP A 19 1.18 7.59 34.53
N PHE A 20 0.03 7.87 35.15
CA PHE A 20 -0.41 9.21 35.59
C PHE A 20 0.50 9.83 36.67
N LEU A 21 1.27 9.03 37.41
CA LEU A 21 2.10 9.48 38.54
C LEU A 21 3.48 10.06 38.15
N ALA A 22 3.71 10.36 36.87
CA ALA A 22 5.03 10.77 36.37
C ALA A 22 4.99 11.96 35.39
N CYS A 23 4.67 13.17 35.87
CA CYS A 23 5.12 14.44 35.28
C CYS A 23 4.97 15.62 36.24
N GLU A 24 6.02 16.41 36.45
CA GLU A 24 6.02 17.60 37.31
C GLU A 24 5.08 18.71 36.81
N THR A 25 4.81 18.73 35.50
CA THR A 25 3.83 19.63 34.88
C THR A 25 2.38 19.34 35.28
N ASN A 26 2.07 18.11 35.72
CA ASN A 26 0.72 17.70 36.07
C ASN A 26 0.27 18.32 37.41
N GLU A 27 1.19 18.56 38.35
CA GLU A 27 0.83 19.11 39.66
C GLU A 27 0.34 20.56 39.56
N GLN A 28 1.01 21.41 38.78
CA GLN A 28 0.54 22.78 38.56
C GLN A 28 -0.82 22.81 37.85
N GLN A 29 -1.08 21.88 36.93
CA GLN A 29 -2.38 21.76 36.26
C GLN A 29 -3.47 21.31 37.24
N LEU A 30 -3.24 20.27 38.04
CA LEU A 30 -4.22 19.77 39.02
C LEU A 30 -4.54 20.83 40.09
N TRP A 31 -3.54 21.57 40.57
CA TRP A 31 -3.79 22.68 41.49
C TRP A 31 -4.53 23.84 40.80
N ALA A 32 -4.25 24.13 39.51
CA ALA A 32 -5.03 25.11 38.76
C ALA A 32 -6.48 24.65 38.55
N GLU A 33 -6.73 23.36 38.29
CA GLU A 33 -8.08 22.78 38.16
C GLU A 33 -8.88 22.89 39.47
N VAL A 34 -8.22 22.81 40.64
CA VAL A 34 -8.85 23.10 41.95
C VAL A 34 -9.14 24.60 42.12
N TYR A 35 -8.17 25.50 41.93
CA TYR A 35 -8.40 26.94 42.18
C TYR A 35 -9.21 27.66 41.08
N MET A 36 -9.41 27.04 39.92
CA MET A 36 -10.24 27.53 38.82
C MET A 36 -11.58 26.80 38.72
N ARG A 37 -11.97 26.05 39.77
CA ARG A 37 -13.25 25.33 39.80
C ARG A 37 -14.41 26.33 39.95
N GLU A 38 -15.27 26.39 38.95
CA GLU A 38 -16.50 27.18 38.98
C GLU A 38 -17.68 26.30 39.42
N PHE A 39 -18.49 26.80 40.35
CA PHE A 39 -19.71 26.15 40.83
C PHE A 39 -20.96 26.85 40.25
N PRO A 40 -22.05 26.14 39.90
CA PRO A 40 -23.23 26.74 39.28
C PRO A 40 -23.88 27.83 40.15
N ASP A 41 -24.42 28.85 39.49
CA ASP A 41 -25.11 29.96 40.18
C ASP A 41 -26.34 29.45 40.96
N PRO A 42 -26.81 30.14 42.02
CA PRO A 42 -27.89 29.66 42.88
C PRO A 42 -29.19 29.30 42.13
N ASP A 43 -29.51 30.04 41.07
CA ASP A 43 -30.68 29.79 40.21
C ASP A 43 -30.47 28.59 39.27
N GLU A 44 -29.23 28.32 38.84
CA GLU A 44 -28.87 27.14 38.05
C GLU A 44 -28.85 25.88 38.92
N PHE A 45 -28.24 25.99 40.11
CA PHE A 45 -28.23 24.93 41.12
C PHE A 45 -29.65 24.48 41.48
N ALA A 46 -30.58 25.44 41.63
CA ALA A 46 -32.00 25.17 41.88
C ALA A 46 -32.75 24.51 40.70
N ALA A 47 -32.22 24.59 39.47
CA ALA A 47 -32.82 24.01 38.27
C ALA A 47 -32.34 22.57 37.95
N MET A 48 -31.22 22.13 38.53
CA MET A 48 -30.70 20.77 38.37
C MET A 48 -31.49 19.72 39.16
N THR A 49 -31.23 18.44 38.88
CA THR A 49 -31.83 17.33 39.64
C THR A 49 -31.26 17.24 41.06
N MET A 50 -32.04 16.60 41.95
CA MET A 50 -31.62 16.30 43.32
C MET A 50 -30.37 15.40 43.41
N GLU A 51 -29.93 14.78 42.31
CA GLU A 51 -28.73 13.92 42.26
C GLU A 51 -27.49 14.75 41.93
N GLU A 52 -27.54 15.55 40.87
CA GLU A 52 -26.50 16.54 40.53
C GLU A 52 -26.26 17.54 41.68
N GLN A 53 -27.34 18.01 42.34
CA GLN A 53 -27.24 18.84 43.55
C GLN A 53 -26.52 18.17 44.72
N ARG A 54 -26.61 16.83 44.86
CA ARG A 54 -25.90 16.09 45.92
C ARG A 54 -24.42 15.92 45.57
N GLU A 55 -24.13 15.59 44.32
CA GLU A 55 -22.78 15.43 43.80
C GLU A 55 -21.97 16.72 44.01
N ILE A 56 -22.48 17.86 43.57
CA ILE A 56 -21.84 19.17 43.75
C ILE A 56 -21.66 19.55 45.23
N VAL A 57 -22.61 19.19 46.11
CA VAL A 57 -22.49 19.44 47.57
C VAL A 57 -21.46 18.51 48.23
N THR A 58 -21.17 17.34 47.67
CA THR A 58 -20.00 16.54 48.07
C THR A 58 -18.70 17.11 47.53
N GLU A 59 -18.64 17.51 46.27
CA GLU A 59 -17.42 18.07 45.67
C GLU A 59 -17.00 19.40 46.32
N LEU A 60 -17.94 20.29 46.63
CA LEU A 60 -17.68 21.53 47.37
C LEU A 60 -17.15 21.26 48.78
N ARG A 61 -17.60 20.18 49.43
CA ARG A 61 -17.10 19.77 50.74
C ARG A 61 -15.68 19.24 50.64
N ASP A 62 -15.41 18.37 49.68
CA ASP A 62 -14.08 17.80 49.47
C ASP A 62 -13.08 18.92 49.15
N GLU A 63 -13.47 19.93 48.35
CA GLU A 63 -12.66 21.14 48.12
C GLU A 63 -12.42 21.90 49.43
N MET A 64 -13.46 22.21 50.22
CA MET A 64 -13.30 22.88 51.53
C MET A 64 -12.35 22.12 52.46
N ASP A 65 -12.45 20.79 52.55
CA ASP A 65 -11.57 19.96 53.37
C ASP A 65 -10.10 20.04 52.86
N THR A 66 -9.87 20.09 51.54
CA THR A 66 -8.51 20.31 50.99
C THR A 66 -7.96 21.71 51.24
N LEU A 67 -8.79 22.75 51.17
CA LEU A 67 -8.40 24.13 51.48
C LEU A 67 -8.12 24.31 52.98
N GLU A 68 -8.82 23.59 53.86
CA GLU A 68 -8.48 23.53 55.28
C GLU A 68 -7.14 22.84 55.55
N GLU A 69 -6.76 21.81 54.78
CA GLU A 69 -5.40 21.22 54.83
C GLU A 69 -4.34 22.18 54.28
N GLU A 70 -4.59 22.85 53.15
CA GLU A 70 -3.70 23.89 52.58
C GLU A 70 -3.43 24.99 53.61
N MET A 71 -4.50 25.54 54.21
CA MET A 71 -4.42 26.53 55.27
C MET A 71 -3.60 26.02 56.47
N ARG A 72 -3.79 24.76 56.88
CA ARG A 72 -3.01 24.14 57.95
C ARG A 72 -1.55 23.89 57.57
N VAL A 73 -1.20 23.68 56.30
CA VAL A 73 0.20 23.70 55.82
C VAL A 73 0.78 25.11 55.90
N PHE A 74 0.06 26.13 55.41
CA PHE A 74 0.55 27.50 55.36
C PHE A 74 0.71 28.13 56.74
N LEU A 75 -0.18 27.82 57.70
CA LEU A 75 -0.01 28.23 59.10
C LEU A 75 1.26 27.62 59.70
N ARG A 76 1.50 26.31 59.54
CA ARG A 76 2.74 25.63 59.95
C ARG A 76 3.98 26.23 59.28
N HIS A 77 3.90 26.58 58.00
CA HIS A 77 5.00 27.22 57.26
C HIS A 77 5.27 28.64 57.78
N ALA A 78 4.23 29.45 57.99
CA ALA A 78 4.35 30.80 58.55
C ALA A 78 4.89 30.79 59.99
N GLU A 79 4.53 29.80 60.80
CA GLU A 79 5.11 29.56 62.13
C GLU A 79 6.59 29.15 62.06
N SER A 80 6.97 28.30 61.11
CA SER A 80 8.37 27.98 60.84
C SER A 80 9.19 29.21 60.41
N LEU A 81 8.60 30.12 59.62
CA LEU A 81 9.25 31.39 59.25
C LEU A 81 9.30 32.39 60.41
N ARG A 82 8.31 32.39 61.30
CA ARG A 82 8.31 33.21 62.54
C ARG A 82 9.38 32.74 63.52
N THR A 83 9.54 31.43 63.72
CA THR A 83 10.57 30.86 64.61
C THR A 83 11.98 30.97 64.04
N ALA A 84 12.14 30.95 62.71
CA ALA A 84 13.43 31.18 62.03
C ALA A 84 13.95 32.64 62.11
N ARG A 85 13.14 33.60 62.58
CA ARG A 85 13.52 35.01 62.67
C ARG A 85 13.92 35.40 64.11
N PRO A 86 15.23 35.47 64.46
CA PRO A 86 15.64 36.05 65.73
C PRO A 86 15.26 37.54 65.78
N ALA A 87 14.57 37.95 66.84
CA ALA A 87 14.12 39.33 67.02
C ALA A 87 15.30 40.24 67.44
N ALA A 88 15.86 40.97 66.47
CA ALA A 88 16.87 42.00 66.72
C ALA A 88 16.27 43.23 67.45
N ALA A 89 16.14 43.13 68.76
CA ALA A 89 15.86 44.25 69.67
C ALA A 89 17.15 44.76 70.32
N VAL A 90 17.25 46.07 70.57
CA VAL A 90 18.54 46.75 70.79
C VAL A 90 18.65 47.38 72.19
N VAL A 91 19.76 47.05 72.87
CA VAL A 91 20.34 47.68 74.08
C VAL A 91 19.58 47.52 75.41
N GLY A 92 20.29 47.00 76.42
CA GLY A 92 19.80 46.85 77.80
C GLY A 92 20.76 46.12 78.75
N SER A 93 22.07 46.41 78.70
CA SER A 93 23.07 45.83 79.64
C SER A 93 23.26 46.77 80.83
N PRO A 94 23.33 46.27 82.08
CA PRO A 94 24.65 46.07 82.66
C PRO A 94 24.83 44.90 83.67
N THR A 95 26.10 44.55 83.90
CA THR A 95 26.71 44.01 85.16
C THR A 95 26.28 42.66 85.76
N SER A 96 27.22 41.70 85.67
CA SER A 96 27.89 41.03 86.81
C SER A 96 27.06 40.47 87.99
N THR A 97 27.08 39.14 88.21
CA THR A 97 27.89 38.56 89.31
C THR A 97 28.03 37.02 89.32
N ARG A 98 29.23 36.60 89.74
CA ARG A 98 29.70 35.34 90.36
C ARG A 98 28.71 34.29 90.93
N LYS A 99 29.21 33.03 90.90
CA LYS A 99 28.79 31.77 91.59
C LYS A 99 27.60 31.06 90.93
N SER A 100 27.60 29.75 90.62
CA SER A 100 28.30 28.55 91.12
C SER A 100 27.74 27.93 92.42
N LEU A 101 26.94 26.88 92.23
CA LEU A 101 26.82 25.62 93.01
C LEU A 101 26.30 24.59 91.97
N SER A 102 26.99 23.50 91.59
CA SER A 102 27.70 22.45 92.33
C SER A 102 26.80 21.29 92.77
N THR A 103 26.75 20.28 91.88
CA THR A 103 26.82 18.82 92.15
C THR A 103 25.72 18.09 92.92
N PHE A 104 25.38 16.90 92.40
CA PHE A 104 25.82 15.64 93.04
C PHE A 104 26.35 14.65 91.98
N LEU A 105 27.68 14.59 91.87
CA LEU A 105 28.48 13.38 91.61
C LEU A 105 28.89 12.81 92.99
N PRO A 106 29.67 11.71 93.15
CA PRO A 106 30.43 10.89 92.19
C PRO A 106 29.92 9.40 92.24
N ALA A 107 30.63 8.29 91.97
CA ALA A 107 32.03 7.92 91.64
C ALA A 107 32.01 6.48 91.05
N GLU A 108 33.02 5.93 90.35
CA GLU A 108 34.18 6.49 89.63
C GLU A 108 34.56 5.46 88.50
N HIS A 109 35.78 5.15 88.01
CA HIS A 109 37.17 5.41 88.39
C HIS A 109 38.07 5.29 87.12
N ALA A 110 39.13 6.10 87.00
CA ALA A 110 40.22 5.95 86.02
C ALA A 110 41.55 5.63 86.77
N PRO A 111 42.78 5.57 86.18
CA PRO A 111 43.20 5.70 84.77
C PRO A 111 44.29 4.70 84.28
N ARG A 112 44.56 4.63 82.96
CA ARG A 112 45.88 4.99 82.35
C ARG A 112 46.01 4.75 80.83
N GLU A 113 46.24 5.85 80.13
CA GLU A 113 47.12 6.11 78.96
C GLU A 113 48.49 5.36 79.01
N PRO A 114 49.31 5.25 77.91
CA PRO A 114 49.40 6.29 76.85
C PRO A 114 49.79 5.90 75.39
N GLU A 115 49.61 6.89 74.49
CA GLU A 115 50.24 7.12 73.15
C GLU A 115 49.85 6.14 71.99
N GLU A 116 49.91 6.48 70.68
CA GLU A 116 50.63 7.56 69.97
C GLU A 116 49.80 8.32 68.90
N SER A 117 50.14 9.62 68.74
CA SER A 117 50.27 10.42 67.50
C SER A 117 49.52 10.06 66.20
N CYS A 118 48.75 11.02 65.65
CA CYS A 118 49.17 11.71 64.41
C CYS A 118 48.50 13.09 64.24
N VAL A 119 49.06 13.93 63.35
CA VAL A 119 48.72 15.35 63.14
C VAL A 119 48.32 15.61 61.69
N SER A 120 47.32 16.46 61.43
CA SER A 120 47.32 17.48 60.37
C SER A 120 46.06 18.36 60.36
N GLU A 121 46.26 19.68 60.34
CA GLU A 121 45.29 20.62 59.79
C GLU A 121 45.41 20.64 58.26
N SER A 122 44.30 20.87 57.54
CA SER A 122 44.28 21.74 56.35
C SER A 122 42.88 21.90 55.77
N ALA A 123 42.35 23.12 55.83
CA ALA A 123 41.37 23.59 54.85
C ALA A 123 42.14 24.42 53.81
N VAL A 124 42.15 23.99 52.54
CA VAL A 124 42.87 24.66 51.45
C VAL A 124 41.92 24.96 50.29
N LEU A 125 42.01 26.17 49.77
CA LEU A 125 41.26 26.67 48.61
C LEU A 125 42.13 26.58 47.35
N ALA A 126 41.61 25.96 46.28
CA ALA A 126 42.02 26.14 44.88
C ALA A 126 41.07 25.35 43.96
N SER A 127 40.89 25.64 42.67
CA SER A 127 40.91 26.88 41.89
C SER A 127 40.37 26.56 40.48
N GLY A 128 39.85 27.53 39.74
CA GLY A 128 39.44 27.35 38.33
C GLY A 128 39.32 28.69 37.60
N GLU A 129 40.12 28.89 36.57
CA GLU A 129 40.27 30.17 35.85
C GLU A 129 39.82 30.06 34.38
N VAL A 130 39.07 31.07 33.89
CA VAL A 130 39.21 31.79 32.60
C VAL A 130 38.40 33.10 32.75
N GLY A 131 38.80 34.31 32.34
CA GLY A 131 40.08 34.81 31.80
C GLY A 131 39.91 36.23 31.21
N VAL A 132 41.04 36.92 30.93
CA VAL A 132 41.19 38.19 30.15
C VAL A 132 40.80 39.53 30.82
N GLU A 133 41.84 40.18 31.34
CA GLU A 133 42.22 41.61 31.38
C GLU A 133 41.24 42.78 31.05
N ALA A 134 41.28 43.82 31.91
CA ALA A 134 41.83 45.18 31.64
C ALA A 134 40.97 46.34 32.23
N GLY A 135 41.57 47.26 33.01
CA GLY A 135 40.89 48.52 33.39
C GLY A 135 41.21 49.16 34.75
N THR A 136 42.43 49.68 34.92
CA THR A 136 42.85 50.76 35.85
C THR A 136 41.88 51.29 36.94
N SER A 137 42.27 51.12 38.22
CA SER A 137 42.02 52.06 39.34
C SER A 137 42.74 53.41 39.10
N PRO A 138 42.60 54.47 39.95
CA PRO A 138 41.79 54.61 41.17
C PRO A 138 41.02 55.96 41.28
N THR A 139 40.29 56.20 42.39
CA THR A 139 40.50 57.32 43.34
C THR A 139 39.40 57.39 44.41
N SER A 140 39.62 58.17 45.47
CA SER A 140 38.76 58.29 46.65
C SER A 140 37.66 59.36 46.51
N SER A 141 36.48 59.12 47.08
CA SER A 141 36.01 59.87 48.26
C SER A 141 34.59 59.50 48.73
N THR A 142 34.37 59.75 50.02
CA THR A 142 33.12 60.15 50.70
C THR A 142 31.76 59.50 50.34
N ARG A 143 31.15 58.88 51.36
CA ARG A 143 29.75 58.42 51.33
C ARG A 143 28.76 59.53 50.94
N ARG A 144 27.87 59.24 50.00
CA ARG A 144 26.51 59.81 49.98
C ARG A 144 25.53 58.64 49.81
N GLY A 145 24.55 58.55 50.70
CA GLY A 145 23.61 57.42 50.67
C GLY A 145 22.73 57.47 49.43
N GLN A 146 22.71 56.41 48.63
CA GLN A 146 21.57 56.17 47.76
C GLN A 146 20.34 55.96 48.64
N ALA A 147 19.24 56.62 48.29
CA ALA A 147 17.96 56.28 48.88
C ALA A 147 17.63 54.83 48.51
N TYR A 148 17.18 54.04 49.49
CA TYR A 148 16.48 52.79 49.19
C TYR A 148 15.25 53.17 48.38
N SER A 149 15.33 52.97 47.06
CA SER A 149 14.13 52.94 46.23
C SER A 149 13.32 51.74 46.70
N ARG A 150 12.32 52.01 47.54
CA ARG A 150 11.23 51.05 47.72
C ARG A 150 10.60 50.91 46.35
N LYS A 151 10.93 49.83 45.65
CA LYS A 151 10.04 49.29 44.63
C LYS A 151 8.64 49.30 45.26
N SER A 152 7.67 49.90 44.59
CA SER A 152 6.28 49.65 44.93
C SER A 152 6.11 48.14 44.86
N VAL A 153 5.75 47.53 45.99
CA VAL A 153 5.23 46.17 46.04
C VAL A 153 4.06 46.19 45.08
N ASP A 154 4.21 45.55 43.93
CA ASP A 154 3.14 45.53 42.93
C ASP A 154 1.98 44.73 43.52
N THR A 155 0.75 44.92 43.07
CA THR A 155 -0.40 44.26 43.72
C THR A 155 -0.36 42.73 43.61
N GLY A 156 0.50 42.16 42.75
CA GLY A 156 0.86 40.74 42.74
C GLY A 156 1.83 40.30 43.85
N ASP A 157 2.82 41.13 44.22
CA ASP A 157 3.81 40.84 45.28
C ASP A 157 3.16 40.71 46.69
N ALA A 158 1.88 41.07 46.82
CA ALA A 158 1.12 41.01 48.06
C ALA A 158 0.43 39.65 48.32
N TYR A 159 0.38 38.75 47.33
CA TYR A 159 -0.31 37.46 47.41
C TYR A 159 0.64 36.30 47.12
N VAL A 160 0.43 35.16 47.79
CA VAL A 160 1.19 33.93 47.54
C VAL A 160 0.76 33.35 46.19
N THR A 161 1.67 33.33 45.22
CA THR A 161 1.39 32.88 43.85
C THR A 161 1.10 31.37 43.81
N LEU A 162 0.46 30.89 42.75
CA LEU A 162 0.22 29.45 42.58
C LEU A 162 1.53 28.64 42.62
N GLU A 163 2.61 29.17 42.04
CA GLU A 163 3.93 28.56 42.06
C GLU A 163 4.50 28.47 43.49
N ASP A 164 4.39 29.54 44.28
CA ASP A 164 4.81 29.55 45.70
C ASP A 164 4.01 28.53 46.53
N ARG A 165 2.69 28.42 46.30
CA ARG A 165 1.83 27.45 46.99
C ARG A 165 2.28 26.02 46.70
N VAL A 166 2.43 25.67 45.42
CA VAL A 166 2.89 24.35 44.96
C VAL A 166 4.29 24.03 45.54
N ALA A 167 5.19 25.01 45.60
CA ALA A 167 6.51 24.86 46.22
C ALA A 167 6.44 24.62 47.75
N ILE A 168 5.58 25.36 48.46
CA ILE A 168 5.36 25.18 49.91
C ILE A 168 4.75 23.80 50.20
N LEU A 169 3.73 23.39 49.44
CA LEU A 169 3.06 22.09 49.59
C LEU A 169 4.00 20.92 49.27
N SER A 170 4.79 21.02 48.20
CA SER A 170 5.83 20.02 47.88
C SER A 170 6.92 19.92 48.96
N LYS A 171 7.30 21.05 49.58
CA LYS A 171 8.23 21.06 50.72
C LYS A 171 7.62 20.46 51.99
N ASP A 172 6.32 20.63 52.23
CA ASP A 172 5.60 19.97 53.33
C ASP A 172 5.54 18.45 53.11
N ARG A 173 5.21 18.03 51.88
CA ARG A 173 5.21 16.62 51.42
C ARG A 173 6.56 15.95 51.65
N GLU A 174 7.67 16.54 51.21
CA GLU A 174 9.00 15.95 51.42
C GLU A 174 9.39 15.89 52.90
N ARG A 175 9.06 16.90 53.70
CA ARG A 175 9.28 16.85 55.16
C ARG A 175 8.49 15.72 55.82
N LEU A 176 7.22 15.53 55.44
CA LEU A 176 6.38 14.42 55.93
C LEU A 176 6.91 13.06 55.47
N ARG A 177 7.44 12.96 54.24
CA ARG A 177 8.09 11.75 53.72
C ARG A 177 9.33 11.41 54.55
N GLN A 178 10.21 12.38 54.80
CA GLN A 178 11.40 12.18 55.65
C GLN A 178 11.07 11.84 57.10
N GLN A 179 9.99 12.41 57.67
CA GLN A 179 9.59 12.06 59.02
C GLN A 179 9.08 10.62 59.09
N ARG A 180 8.20 10.23 58.15
CA ARG A 180 7.74 8.84 57.99
C ARG A 180 8.92 7.87 57.93
N GLU A 181 9.94 8.13 57.11
CA GLU A 181 11.10 7.25 57.04
C GLU A 181 11.93 7.19 58.35
N ARG A 182 11.89 8.22 59.21
CA ARG A 182 12.54 8.16 60.54
C ARG A 182 11.71 7.30 61.48
N ASP A 183 10.42 7.57 61.57
CA ASP A 183 9.46 6.82 62.39
C ASP A 183 9.45 5.32 62.00
N GLU A 184 9.58 5.02 60.71
CA GLU A 184 9.70 3.65 60.17
C GLU A 184 11.02 2.99 60.61
N ARG A 185 12.18 3.65 60.46
CA ARG A 185 13.50 3.12 60.88
C ARG A 185 13.60 2.93 62.40
N GLU A 186 13.11 3.90 63.18
CA GLU A 186 13.07 3.82 64.64
C GLU A 186 12.09 2.71 65.09
N GLY A 187 10.95 2.59 64.41
CA GLY A 187 10.00 1.50 64.59
C GLY A 187 10.58 0.12 64.23
N GLU A 188 11.40 0.01 63.18
CA GLU A 188 12.13 -1.22 62.82
C GLU A 188 13.15 -1.59 63.89
N HIS A 189 14.00 -0.64 64.28
CA HIS A 189 14.99 -0.85 65.34
C HIS A 189 14.36 -1.31 66.66
N LEU A 190 13.24 -0.69 67.05
CA LEU A 190 12.49 -1.08 68.25
C LEU A 190 11.82 -2.46 68.08
N ARG A 191 11.26 -2.78 66.90
CA ARG A 191 10.71 -4.12 66.60
C ARG A 191 11.78 -5.20 66.72
N ASP A 192 12.98 -4.97 66.19
CA ASP A 192 14.09 -5.93 66.25
C ASP A 192 14.63 -6.10 67.68
N LEU A 193 14.80 -5.00 68.43
CA LEU A 193 15.22 -5.04 69.83
C LEU A 193 14.23 -5.80 70.72
N LEU A 194 12.92 -5.53 70.59
CA LEU A 194 11.87 -6.27 71.30
C LEU A 194 11.82 -7.74 70.86
N THR A 195 12.00 -8.00 69.57
CA THR A 195 12.04 -9.36 69.02
C THR A 195 13.25 -10.15 69.55
N ALA A 196 14.42 -9.52 69.66
CA ALA A 196 15.62 -10.13 70.21
C ALA A 196 15.46 -10.45 71.70
N THR A 197 15.03 -9.49 72.52
CA THR A 197 14.84 -9.68 73.97
C THR A 197 13.77 -10.72 74.28
N VAL A 198 12.66 -10.77 73.54
CA VAL A 198 11.63 -11.83 73.68
C VAL A 198 12.17 -13.20 73.28
N LYS A 199 12.89 -13.33 72.15
CA LYS A 199 13.53 -14.59 71.73
C LYS A 199 14.50 -15.10 72.80
N GLU A 200 15.32 -14.22 73.36
CA GLU A 200 16.32 -14.54 74.38
C GLU A 200 15.66 -14.93 75.72
N ALA A 201 14.64 -14.20 76.17
CA ALA A 201 13.88 -14.53 77.38
C ALA A 201 13.15 -15.88 77.26
N VAL A 202 12.59 -16.19 76.09
CA VAL A 202 11.98 -17.50 75.79
C VAL A 202 13.03 -18.61 75.73
N GLY A 203 14.24 -18.33 75.25
CA GLY A 203 15.40 -19.22 75.31
C GLY A 203 15.78 -19.58 76.75
N ARG A 204 16.17 -18.58 77.55
CA ARG A 204 16.49 -18.73 78.98
C ARG A 204 15.40 -19.45 79.76
N THR A 205 14.13 -19.17 79.48
CA THR A 205 12.99 -19.84 80.14
C THR A 205 12.91 -21.34 79.81
N LYS A 206 13.29 -21.76 78.60
CA LYS A 206 13.38 -23.18 78.23
C LYS A 206 14.59 -23.85 78.89
N GLU A 207 15.74 -23.20 78.86
CA GLU A 207 16.98 -23.65 79.50
C GLU A 207 16.78 -23.89 81.00
N LEU A 208 16.28 -22.89 81.73
CA LEU A 208 16.00 -22.99 83.18
C LEU A 208 14.99 -24.10 83.53
N ARG A 209 14.03 -24.41 82.64
CA ARG A 209 13.11 -25.54 82.82
C ARG A 209 13.79 -26.90 82.64
N LEU A 210 14.70 -27.01 81.67
CA LEU A 210 15.49 -28.22 81.44
C LEU A 210 16.51 -28.44 82.58
N GLU A 211 17.17 -27.38 83.03
CA GLU A 211 18.05 -27.37 84.21
C GLU A 211 17.31 -27.83 85.47
N LEU A 212 16.11 -27.30 85.73
CA LEU A 212 15.28 -27.71 86.87
C LEU A 212 14.89 -29.20 86.81
N LEU A 213 14.64 -29.74 85.61
CA LEU A 213 14.35 -31.17 85.44
C LEU A 213 15.61 -32.04 85.61
N GLN A 214 16.78 -31.57 85.15
CA GLN A 214 18.05 -32.27 85.36
C GLN A 214 18.46 -32.26 86.84
N LEU A 215 18.40 -31.11 87.51
CA LEU A 215 18.63 -30.98 88.95
C LEU A 215 17.71 -31.91 89.75
N LYS A 216 16.41 -31.95 89.42
CA LYS A 216 15.49 -32.90 90.06
C LYS A 216 15.93 -34.35 89.84
N ARG A 217 16.16 -34.77 88.59
CA ARG A 217 16.57 -36.15 88.27
C ARG A 217 17.90 -36.56 88.93
N GLU A 218 18.87 -35.65 89.01
CA GLU A 218 20.25 -35.99 89.37
C GLU A 218 20.61 -35.68 90.84
N VAL A 219 19.81 -34.88 91.55
CA VAL A 219 20.02 -34.52 92.97
C VAL A 219 18.84 -34.90 93.87
N LEU A 220 17.62 -35.00 93.33
CA LEU A 220 16.40 -35.40 94.05
C LEU A 220 15.86 -36.73 93.50
N ASN A 221 16.61 -37.81 93.76
CA ASN A 221 16.23 -39.19 93.42
C ASN A 221 14.75 -39.46 93.78
N GLU A 222 13.98 -40.05 92.86
CA GLU A 222 12.50 -40.13 92.93
C GLU A 222 11.91 -40.89 94.14
N GLY A 223 12.76 -41.50 94.98
CA GLY A 223 12.38 -42.14 96.26
C GLY A 223 13.01 -41.55 97.53
N SER A 224 13.76 -40.44 97.45
CA SER A 224 14.44 -39.82 98.60
C SER A 224 14.10 -38.33 98.72
N SER A 225 13.45 -37.93 99.82
CA SER A 225 13.17 -36.52 100.14
C SER A 225 14.41 -35.74 100.60
N THR A 226 15.47 -36.44 101.02
CA THR A 226 16.76 -35.86 101.37
C THR A 226 17.70 -35.87 100.16
N ALA A 227 18.10 -34.68 99.72
CA ALA A 227 19.15 -34.50 98.70
C ALA A 227 20.52 -34.88 99.26
N SER A 228 21.36 -35.49 98.41
CA SER A 228 22.75 -35.82 98.73
C SER A 228 23.67 -34.64 98.42
N SER A 229 24.57 -34.30 99.36
CA SER A 229 25.53 -33.21 99.16
C SER A 229 26.54 -33.52 98.04
N ASP A 230 26.96 -34.77 97.91
CA ASP A 230 27.92 -35.21 96.90
C ASP A 230 27.31 -35.17 95.49
N ASP A 231 26.02 -35.51 95.36
CA ASP A 231 25.32 -35.46 94.08
C ASP A 231 25.02 -34.02 93.65
N LEU A 232 24.74 -33.12 94.61
CA LEU A 232 24.66 -31.67 94.35
C LEU A 232 26.01 -31.11 93.89
N LEU A 233 27.12 -31.47 94.54
CA LEU A 233 28.46 -31.05 94.13
C LEU A 233 28.77 -31.52 92.70
N ARG A 234 28.55 -32.81 92.41
CA ARG A 234 28.74 -33.40 91.07
C ARG A 234 27.87 -32.73 90.01
N PHE A 235 26.63 -32.38 90.33
CA PHE A 235 25.75 -31.62 89.43
C PHE A 235 26.31 -30.22 89.15
N MET A 236 26.78 -29.52 90.17
CA MET A 236 27.36 -28.17 90.04
C MET A 236 28.67 -28.19 89.25
N ASP A 237 29.58 -29.12 89.52
CA ASP A 237 30.83 -29.30 88.76
C ASP A 237 30.51 -29.57 87.29
N LYS A 238 29.65 -30.56 87.01
CA LYS A 238 29.18 -30.90 85.65
C LYS A 238 28.52 -29.71 84.95
N ARG A 239 27.77 -28.87 85.68
CA ARG A 239 27.16 -27.64 85.16
C ARG A 239 28.22 -26.58 84.79
N HIS A 240 29.22 -26.37 85.65
CA HIS A 240 30.34 -25.49 85.31
C HIS A 240 31.11 -26.01 84.08
N ASP A 241 31.31 -27.32 84.00
CA ASP A 241 32.00 -28.01 82.91
C ASP A 241 31.25 -27.91 81.57
N THR A 242 29.91 -27.93 81.56
CA THR A 242 29.10 -27.66 80.35
C THR A 242 29.04 -26.17 80.01
N GLN A 243 28.99 -25.27 81.00
CA GLN A 243 29.02 -23.83 80.79
C GLN A 243 30.36 -23.36 80.18
N ALA A 244 31.48 -23.92 80.61
CA ALA A 244 32.80 -23.66 80.01
C ALA A 244 32.82 -24.06 78.52
N LYS A 245 32.41 -25.30 78.21
CA LYS A 245 32.34 -25.80 76.83
C LYS A 245 31.37 -25.01 75.94
N TYR A 246 30.33 -24.41 76.53
CA TYR A 246 29.44 -23.49 75.82
C TYR A 246 30.11 -22.14 75.52
N LEU A 247 30.85 -21.57 76.49
CA LEU A 247 31.63 -20.34 76.29
C LEU A 247 32.72 -20.51 75.24
N ASP A 248 33.46 -21.63 75.25
CA ASP A 248 34.47 -21.94 74.22
C ASP A 248 33.85 -21.99 72.82
N LYS A 249 32.69 -22.66 72.70
CA LYS A 249 31.92 -22.72 71.45
C LYS A 249 31.43 -21.34 71.00
N LEU A 250 30.96 -20.51 71.93
CA LEU A 250 30.50 -19.15 71.64
C LEU A 250 31.67 -18.26 71.18
N ASN A 251 32.81 -18.30 71.86
CA ASN A 251 34.03 -17.60 71.48
C ASN A 251 34.51 -18.02 70.08
N ALA A 252 34.48 -19.31 69.77
CA ALA A 252 34.83 -19.83 68.44
C ALA A 252 33.85 -19.34 67.35
N GLN A 253 32.56 -19.16 67.68
CA GLN A 253 31.54 -18.60 66.79
C GLN A 253 31.72 -17.08 66.60
N CYS A 254 31.99 -16.31 67.66
CA CYS A 254 32.29 -14.88 67.58
C CYS A 254 33.52 -14.63 66.71
N ALA A 255 34.63 -15.31 66.97
CA ALA A 255 35.85 -15.18 66.17
C ALA A 255 35.66 -15.61 64.70
N ALA A 256 34.71 -16.49 64.40
CA ALA A 256 34.34 -16.85 63.02
C ALA A 256 33.46 -15.77 62.37
N ALA A 257 32.52 -15.17 63.10
CA ALA A 257 31.72 -14.05 62.63
C ALA A 257 32.59 -12.81 62.36
N GLU A 258 33.54 -12.48 63.25
CA GLU A 258 34.55 -11.43 63.06
C GLU A 258 35.36 -11.64 61.78
N ARG A 259 35.91 -12.84 61.57
CA ARG A 259 36.64 -13.19 60.34
C ARG A 259 35.78 -13.04 59.08
N ASN A 260 34.51 -13.46 59.13
CA ASN A 260 33.58 -13.26 58.02
C ASN A 260 33.30 -11.76 57.77
N ILE A 261 33.08 -10.96 58.83
CA ILE A 261 32.87 -9.50 58.73
C ILE A 261 34.09 -8.82 58.11
N MET A 262 35.31 -9.16 58.55
CA MET A 262 36.55 -8.63 57.97
C MET A 262 36.71 -9.02 56.50
N GLN A 263 36.41 -10.27 56.14
CA GLN A 263 36.47 -10.74 54.75
C GLN A 263 35.45 -10.00 53.86
N THR A 264 34.20 -9.87 54.30
CA THR A 264 33.15 -9.15 53.57
C THR A 264 33.47 -7.66 53.45
N GLN A 265 34.00 -7.01 54.51
CA GLN A 265 34.49 -5.63 54.41
C GLN A 265 35.66 -5.49 53.44
N GLN A 266 36.59 -6.45 53.39
CA GLN A 266 37.70 -6.42 52.43
C GLN A 266 37.18 -6.59 50.99
N GLN A 267 36.24 -7.50 50.74
CA GLN A 267 35.56 -7.64 49.46
C GLN A 267 34.80 -6.36 49.08
N LEU A 268 34.13 -5.71 50.04
CA LEU A 268 33.43 -4.44 49.82
C LEU A 268 34.41 -3.32 49.42
N ARG A 269 35.55 -3.19 50.10
CA ARG A 269 36.63 -2.24 49.74
C ARG A 269 37.22 -2.53 48.35
N GLN A 270 37.44 -3.81 48.01
CA GLN A 270 37.88 -4.21 46.67
C GLN A 270 36.85 -3.89 45.59
N ARG A 271 35.55 -4.07 45.88
CA ARG A 271 34.46 -3.68 44.98
C ARG A 271 34.31 -2.17 44.86
N HIS A 272 34.55 -1.41 45.93
CA HIS A 272 34.59 0.05 45.90
C HIS A 272 35.73 0.55 45.03
N ALA A 273 36.96 0.08 45.26
CA ALA A 273 38.12 0.44 44.44
C ALA A 273 37.96 0.03 42.96
N ALA A 274 37.26 -1.07 42.66
CA ALA A 274 36.91 -1.47 41.30
C ALA A 274 35.72 -0.68 40.70
N GLY A 275 34.93 0.01 41.52
CA GLY A 275 33.91 0.96 41.10
C GLY A 275 34.50 2.36 40.86
N GLU A 276 35.34 2.83 41.77
CA GLU A 276 36.15 4.06 41.69
C GLU A 276 37.19 4.02 40.56
N ALA A 277 37.53 2.81 40.07
CA ALA A 277 38.31 2.65 38.84
C ALA A 277 37.57 3.20 37.61
N PHE A 278 36.23 3.17 37.58
CA PHE A 278 35.44 3.88 36.57
C PHE A 278 35.34 5.35 36.97
N HIS A 279 36.13 6.19 36.30
CA HIS A 279 36.08 7.63 36.49
C HIS A 279 34.81 8.19 35.84
N ALA A 280 34.28 9.29 36.36
CA ALA A 280 33.18 10.00 35.70
C ALA A 280 33.52 10.37 34.24
N ILE A 281 34.81 10.58 33.96
CA ILE A 281 35.37 10.83 32.62
C ILE A 281 35.16 9.63 31.69
N ASP A 282 35.23 8.38 32.17
CA ASP A 282 35.04 7.18 31.34
C ASP A 282 33.57 7.03 30.90
N PHE A 283 32.63 7.34 31.81
CA PHE A 283 31.20 7.38 31.50
C PHE A 283 30.86 8.54 30.55
N GLU A 284 31.49 9.70 30.74
CA GLU A 284 31.34 10.86 29.85
C GLU A 284 31.89 10.55 28.45
N GLN A 285 33.07 9.92 28.34
CA GLN A 285 33.63 9.46 27.07
C GLN A 285 32.71 8.44 26.41
N LEU A 286 32.22 7.42 27.14
CA LEU A 286 31.31 6.42 26.59
C LEU A 286 29.99 7.03 26.10
N ARG A 287 29.48 8.07 26.79
CA ARG A 287 28.32 8.85 26.36
C ARG A 287 28.60 9.61 25.06
N ILE A 288 29.75 10.28 24.96
CA ILE A 288 30.19 11.02 23.77
C ILE A 288 30.38 10.06 22.58
N GLU A 289 31.02 8.90 22.78
CA GLU A 289 31.20 7.88 21.74
C GLU A 289 29.85 7.33 21.27
N ASN A 290 28.94 6.99 22.20
CA ASN A 290 27.60 6.51 21.85
C ASN A 290 26.82 7.54 21.02
N GLN A 291 26.84 8.82 21.43
CA GLN A 291 26.23 9.90 20.66
C GLN A 291 26.85 10.02 19.25
N GLN A 292 28.18 10.01 19.13
CA GLN A 292 28.86 10.06 17.82
C GLN A 292 28.53 8.85 16.91
N PHE A 293 28.25 7.68 17.49
CA PHE A 293 27.76 6.53 16.74
C PHE A 293 26.31 6.72 16.29
N ASN A 294 25.43 7.23 17.16
CA ASN A 294 24.02 7.50 16.81
C ASN A 294 23.93 8.56 15.69
N GLU A 295 24.62 9.69 15.82
CA GLU A 295 24.71 10.74 14.78
C GLU A 295 25.24 10.19 13.44
N ARG A 296 26.09 9.15 13.47
CA ARG A 296 26.65 8.50 12.27
C ARG A 296 25.65 7.52 11.64
N ILE A 297 24.88 6.82 12.47
CA ILE A 297 23.77 5.94 12.06
C ILE A 297 22.65 6.78 11.44
N GLU A 298 22.27 7.89 12.06
CA GLU A 298 21.25 8.82 11.56
C GLU A 298 21.63 9.40 10.20
N ARG A 299 22.85 9.92 10.03
CA ARG A 299 23.34 10.38 8.72
C ARG A 299 23.31 9.29 7.65
N LYS A 300 23.66 8.05 8.00
CA LYS A 300 23.58 6.92 7.05
C LYS A 300 22.14 6.46 6.77
N ASN A 301 21.22 6.63 7.72
CA ASN A 301 19.79 6.41 7.50
C ASN A 301 19.19 7.48 6.58
N LEU A 302 19.57 8.75 6.73
CA LEU A 302 19.17 9.84 5.83
C LEU A 302 19.69 9.59 4.40
N GLU A 303 20.98 9.29 4.23
CA GLU A 303 21.59 8.91 2.95
C GLU A 303 20.88 7.70 2.31
N LEU A 304 20.50 6.69 3.11
CA LEU A 304 19.73 5.54 2.64
C LEU A 304 18.30 5.90 2.23
N VAL A 305 17.65 6.87 2.88
CA VAL A 305 16.33 7.38 2.49
C VAL A 305 16.41 8.19 1.19
N GLU A 306 17.44 9.03 1.03
CA GLU A 306 17.69 9.75 -0.21
C GLU A 306 17.96 8.81 -1.39
N LEU A 307 18.79 7.78 -1.20
CA LEU A 307 19.11 6.75 -2.20
C LEU A 307 17.89 5.87 -2.54
N LYS A 308 17.02 5.55 -1.56
CA LYS A 308 15.72 4.92 -1.83
C LYS A 308 14.84 5.85 -2.67
N GLY A 309 14.78 7.14 -2.33
CA GLY A 309 14.02 8.14 -3.06
C GLY A 309 14.47 8.36 -4.50
N THR A 310 15.79 8.39 -4.77
CA THR A 310 16.31 8.45 -6.15
C THR A 310 16.03 7.16 -6.90
N SER A 311 16.21 5.99 -6.29
CA SER A 311 15.90 4.68 -6.88
C SER A 311 14.41 4.53 -7.24
N THR A 312 13.49 4.97 -6.37
CA THR A 312 12.05 4.99 -6.70
C THR A 312 11.76 5.91 -7.88
N ARG A 313 12.39 7.10 -7.94
CA ARG A 313 12.23 8.04 -9.07
C ARG A 313 12.78 7.49 -10.38
N THR A 314 13.92 6.78 -10.38
CA THR A 314 14.48 6.18 -11.61
C THR A 314 13.69 4.96 -12.09
N VAL A 315 13.10 4.17 -11.18
CA VAL A 315 12.13 3.12 -11.56
C VAL A 315 10.86 3.72 -12.14
N GLN A 316 10.34 4.81 -11.56
CA GLN A 316 9.18 5.52 -12.11
C GLN A 316 9.44 6.07 -13.51
N THR A 317 10.57 6.73 -13.76
CA THR A 317 10.90 7.22 -15.12
C THR A 317 11.20 6.09 -16.10
N LEU A 318 11.83 4.99 -15.66
CA LEU A 318 12.02 3.81 -16.50
C LEU A 318 10.67 3.21 -16.94
N ASN A 319 9.69 3.12 -16.04
CA ASN A 319 8.36 2.60 -16.36
C ASN A 319 7.63 3.52 -17.36
N THR A 320 7.64 4.85 -17.18
CA THR A 320 6.99 5.75 -18.15
C THR A 320 7.68 5.77 -19.52
N LEU A 321 9.00 5.56 -19.57
CA LEU A 321 9.74 5.35 -20.82
C LEU A 321 9.40 4.00 -21.48
N MET A 322 9.18 2.95 -20.69
CA MET A 322 8.74 1.64 -21.19
C MET A 322 7.30 1.72 -21.74
N ASP A 323 6.39 2.41 -21.07
CA ASP A 323 5.01 2.61 -21.53
C ASP A 323 4.94 3.43 -22.83
N THR A 324 5.72 4.51 -22.94
CA THR A 324 5.79 5.29 -24.19
C THR A 324 6.44 4.49 -25.33
N LEU A 325 7.46 3.69 -25.07
CA LEU A 325 8.04 2.76 -26.05
C LEU A 325 7.05 1.67 -26.50
N ASN A 326 6.27 1.11 -25.57
CA ASN A 326 5.21 0.15 -25.86
C ASN A 326 4.10 0.78 -26.71
N GLY A 327 3.68 2.01 -26.40
CA GLY A 327 2.73 2.79 -27.19
C GLY A 327 3.21 3.03 -28.62
N LEU A 328 4.42 3.58 -28.80
CA LEU A 328 5.04 3.80 -30.11
C LEU A 328 5.21 2.50 -30.90
N THR A 329 5.50 1.38 -30.22
CA THR A 329 5.60 0.05 -30.85
C THR A 329 4.22 -0.47 -31.30
N ALA A 330 3.16 -0.22 -30.54
CA ALA A 330 1.79 -0.55 -30.94
C ALA A 330 1.33 0.30 -32.13
N GLU A 331 1.63 1.61 -32.12
CA GLU A 331 1.34 2.52 -33.25
C GLU A 331 2.12 2.14 -34.51
N GLN A 332 3.42 1.86 -34.40
CA GLN A 332 4.23 1.38 -35.53
C GLN A 332 3.64 0.09 -36.13
N ASN A 333 3.21 -0.85 -35.29
CA ASN A 333 2.60 -2.11 -35.76
C ASN A 333 1.19 -1.92 -36.34
N ARG A 334 0.43 -0.90 -35.90
CA ARG A 334 -0.80 -0.46 -36.56
C ARG A 334 -0.50 0.15 -37.94
N LEU A 335 0.40 1.14 -38.00
CA LEU A 335 0.78 1.82 -39.24
C LEU A 335 1.36 0.86 -40.29
N ARG A 336 2.09 -0.18 -39.87
CA ARG A 336 2.54 -1.27 -40.75
C ARG A 336 1.37 -2.08 -41.35
N LYS A 337 0.31 -2.36 -40.58
CA LYS A 337 -0.91 -3.03 -41.08
C LYS A 337 -1.69 -2.12 -42.02
N ASP A 338 -1.85 -0.84 -41.67
CA ASP A 338 -2.55 0.17 -42.47
C ASP A 338 -1.80 0.47 -43.78
N LEU A 339 -0.46 0.48 -43.77
CA LEU A 339 0.36 0.58 -44.98
C LEU A 339 0.19 -0.66 -45.87
N LYS A 340 0.25 -1.87 -45.29
CA LYS A 340 0.06 -3.11 -46.05
C LYS A 340 -1.32 -3.17 -46.73
N SER A 341 -2.39 -2.83 -46.01
CA SER A 341 -3.74 -2.82 -46.58
C SER A 341 -3.91 -1.77 -47.68
N ARG A 342 -3.28 -0.59 -47.55
CA ARG A 342 -3.22 0.43 -48.61
C ARG A 342 -2.45 -0.06 -49.85
N CYS A 343 -1.31 -0.72 -49.67
CA CYS A 343 -0.58 -1.34 -50.78
C CYS A 343 -1.40 -2.42 -51.50
N GLU A 344 -2.08 -3.29 -50.75
CA GLU A 344 -2.99 -4.31 -51.32
C GLU A 344 -4.19 -3.69 -52.04
N TYR A 345 -4.68 -2.53 -51.60
CA TYR A 345 -5.77 -1.79 -52.24
C TYR A 345 -5.30 -1.10 -53.52
N LEU A 346 -4.15 -0.42 -53.51
CA LEU A 346 -3.54 0.15 -54.71
C LEU A 346 -3.25 -0.93 -55.76
N ALA A 347 -2.76 -2.10 -55.35
CA ALA A 347 -2.55 -3.26 -56.21
C ALA A 347 -3.86 -3.93 -56.70
N ARG A 348 -5.04 -3.55 -56.19
CA ARG A 348 -6.35 -3.89 -56.79
C ARG A 348 -6.73 -2.84 -57.83
N LEU A 349 -6.73 -1.56 -57.44
CA LEU A 349 -7.03 -0.44 -58.33
C LEU A 349 -6.15 -0.43 -59.59
N GLN A 350 -4.87 -0.78 -59.50
CA GLN A 350 -3.99 -0.89 -60.68
C GLN A 350 -4.43 -1.99 -61.66
N ARG A 351 -4.93 -3.13 -61.17
CA ARG A 351 -5.47 -4.20 -62.03
C ARG A 351 -6.83 -3.85 -62.61
N GLU A 352 -7.67 -3.20 -61.81
CA GLU A 352 -8.97 -2.68 -62.24
C GLU A 352 -8.80 -1.60 -63.32
N MET A 353 -7.83 -0.69 -63.17
CA MET A 353 -7.46 0.30 -64.19
C MET A 353 -7.04 -0.36 -65.51
N VAL A 354 -6.19 -1.38 -65.47
CA VAL A 354 -5.78 -2.12 -66.68
C VAL A 354 -6.95 -2.86 -67.33
N SER A 355 -7.87 -3.42 -66.53
CA SER A 355 -9.11 -4.02 -67.05
C SER A 355 -9.98 -2.98 -67.74
N VAL A 356 -10.26 -1.85 -67.09
CA VAL A 356 -11.08 -0.75 -67.64
C VAL A 356 -10.49 -0.16 -68.91
N VAL A 357 -9.15 0.02 -68.99
CA VAL A 357 -8.48 0.45 -70.22
C VAL A 357 -8.63 -0.59 -71.34
N HIS A 358 -8.46 -1.89 -71.04
CA HIS A 358 -8.68 -2.94 -72.03
C HIS A 358 -10.14 -3.04 -72.50
N GLU A 359 -11.09 -2.89 -71.59
CA GLU A 359 -12.52 -2.88 -71.88
C GLU A 359 -12.93 -1.66 -72.72
N ALA A 360 -12.34 -0.48 -72.45
CA ALA A 360 -12.48 0.72 -73.27
C ALA A 360 -11.91 0.52 -74.67
N ASP A 361 -10.68 0.02 -74.81
CA ASP A 361 -10.04 -0.36 -76.08
C ASP A 361 -10.95 -1.28 -76.91
N VAL A 362 -11.52 -2.31 -76.28
CA VAL A 362 -12.43 -3.26 -76.94
C VAL A 362 -13.76 -2.61 -77.31
N ALA A 363 -14.28 -1.70 -76.50
CA ALA A 363 -15.49 -0.93 -76.80
C ALA A 363 -15.27 0.07 -77.95
N GLU A 364 -14.13 0.76 -78.00
CA GLU A 364 -13.77 1.67 -79.09
C GLU A 364 -13.59 0.92 -80.41
N ARG A 365 -12.88 -0.21 -80.42
CA ARG A 365 -12.75 -1.06 -81.61
C ARG A 365 -14.10 -1.55 -82.12
N LYS A 366 -15.01 -1.94 -81.23
CA LYS A 366 -16.40 -2.31 -81.59
C LYS A 366 -17.19 -1.11 -82.15
N ASN A 367 -17.08 0.06 -81.53
CA ASN A 367 -17.72 1.30 -81.97
C ASN A 367 -17.20 1.74 -83.35
N ALA A 368 -15.89 1.68 -83.58
CA ALA A 368 -15.26 1.94 -84.88
C ALA A 368 -15.73 0.94 -85.96
N ALA A 369 -15.80 -0.36 -85.65
CA ALA A 369 -16.33 -1.37 -86.56
C ALA A 369 -17.81 -1.13 -86.89
N ILE A 370 -18.63 -0.76 -85.91
CA ILE A 370 -20.05 -0.42 -86.10
C ILE A 370 -20.20 0.85 -86.96
N LYS A 371 -19.38 1.89 -86.74
CA LYS A 371 -19.34 3.10 -87.60
C LYS A 371 -18.96 2.76 -89.04
N ALA A 372 -17.89 1.99 -89.24
CA ALA A 372 -17.47 1.54 -90.57
C ALA A 372 -18.55 0.67 -91.25
N GLN A 373 -19.28 -0.14 -90.49
CA GLN A 373 -20.46 -0.86 -91.00
C GLN A 373 -21.60 0.10 -91.39
N HIS A 374 -21.90 1.13 -90.60
CA HIS A 374 -22.90 2.14 -90.97
C HIS A 374 -22.49 2.98 -92.20
N GLU A 375 -21.20 3.28 -92.36
CA GLU A 375 -20.67 3.98 -93.55
C GLU A 375 -20.70 3.08 -94.80
N ALA A 376 -20.36 1.80 -94.65
CA ALA A 376 -20.45 0.79 -95.71
C ALA A 376 -21.90 0.44 -96.08
N VAL A 377 -22.82 0.45 -95.11
CA VAL A 377 -24.28 0.41 -95.32
C VAL A 377 -24.76 1.79 -95.78
N ARG A 378 -24.24 2.21 -96.94
CA ARG A 378 -24.73 3.34 -97.71
C ARG A 378 -26.14 3.02 -98.21
N VAL A 379 -27.13 3.31 -97.36
CA VAL A 379 -28.56 3.13 -97.65
C VAL A 379 -28.83 3.65 -99.07
N PRO A 380 -29.31 2.79 -100.00
CA PRO A 380 -29.57 3.23 -101.36
C PRO A 380 -30.52 4.43 -101.32
N LYS A 381 -30.10 5.54 -101.91
CA LYS A 381 -30.97 6.73 -102.00
C LYS A 381 -32.34 6.31 -102.52
N ILE A 382 -33.40 6.91 -101.98
CA ILE A 382 -34.78 6.63 -102.39
C ILE A 382 -34.92 6.77 -103.92
N GLU A 383 -34.23 7.74 -104.53
CA GLU A 383 -34.01 7.90 -105.98
C GLU A 383 -33.61 6.61 -106.70
N HIS A 384 -32.59 5.89 -106.22
CA HIS A 384 -32.10 4.64 -106.82
C HIS A 384 -33.07 3.48 -106.61
N TYR A 385 -33.70 3.36 -105.44
CA TYR A 385 -34.70 2.33 -105.18
C TYR A 385 -35.95 2.54 -106.06
N VAL A 386 -36.41 3.78 -106.20
CA VAL A 386 -37.52 4.16 -107.08
C VAL A 386 -37.16 3.93 -108.54
N ALA A 387 -35.93 4.24 -108.98
CA ALA A 387 -35.46 3.94 -110.32
C ALA A 387 -35.44 2.43 -110.61
N GLN A 388 -34.90 1.61 -109.71
CA GLN A 388 -34.91 0.14 -109.82
C GLN A 388 -36.35 -0.41 -109.84
N LYS A 389 -37.27 0.16 -109.06
CA LYS A 389 -38.70 -0.24 -109.08
C LYS A 389 -39.43 0.21 -110.34
N ALA A 390 -39.05 1.35 -110.93
CA ALA A 390 -39.57 1.79 -112.23
C ALA A 390 -39.05 0.90 -113.37
N GLU A 391 -37.78 0.50 -113.34
CA GLU A 391 -37.19 -0.46 -114.26
C GLU A 391 -37.84 -1.84 -114.14
N GLU A 392 -38.02 -2.36 -112.92
CA GLU A 392 -38.75 -3.59 -112.65
C GLU A 392 -40.18 -3.51 -113.21
N TYR A 393 -40.89 -2.39 -113.02
CA TYR A 393 -42.24 -2.19 -113.53
C TYR A 393 -42.29 -2.19 -115.07
N GLU A 394 -41.38 -1.48 -115.74
CA GLU A 394 -41.29 -1.47 -117.20
C GLU A 394 -40.87 -2.84 -117.76
N LEU A 395 -39.99 -3.58 -117.09
CA LEU A 395 -39.66 -4.98 -117.43
C LEU A 395 -40.88 -5.91 -117.25
N GLN A 396 -41.64 -5.80 -116.16
CA GLN A 396 -42.89 -6.54 -115.95
C GLN A 396 -43.98 -6.17 -116.98
N LYS A 397 -44.02 -4.91 -117.42
CA LYS A 397 -44.94 -4.39 -118.46
C LYS A 397 -44.53 -4.90 -119.85
N ALA A 398 -43.23 -4.91 -120.16
CA ALA A 398 -42.68 -5.53 -121.35
C ALA A 398 -42.94 -7.06 -121.37
N GLN A 399 -42.75 -7.75 -120.24
CA GLN A 399 -43.07 -9.18 -120.11
C GLN A 399 -44.56 -9.44 -120.36
N ARG A 400 -45.47 -8.62 -119.80
CA ARG A 400 -46.93 -8.70 -120.08
C ARG A 400 -47.26 -8.42 -121.55
N ASN A 401 -46.57 -7.47 -122.19
CA ASN A 401 -46.70 -7.21 -123.63
C ASN A 401 -46.25 -8.40 -124.48
N TRP A 402 -45.12 -9.02 -124.15
CA TRP A 402 -44.61 -10.22 -124.84
C TRP A 402 -45.50 -11.44 -124.63
N ARG A 403 -46.01 -11.69 -123.42
CA ARG A 403 -47.05 -12.73 -123.17
C ARG A 403 -48.25 -12.52 -124.10
N ARG A 404 -48.80 -11.30 -124.15
CA ARG A 404 -49.95 -10.97 -125.02
C ARG A 404 -49.63 -11.09 -126.52
N LYS A 405 -48.38 -10.83 -126.95
CA LYS A 405 -47.94 -11.09 -128.33
C LYS A 405 -47.88 -12.58 -128.65
N VAL A 406 -47.43 -13.41 -127.71
CA VAL A 406 -47.46 -14.89 -127.84
C VAL A 406 -48.91 -15.38 -127.89
N GLU A 407 -49.79 -14.92 -127.00
CA GLU A 407 -51.23 -15.22 -127.02
C GLU A 407 -51.89 -14.86 -128.37
N ILE A 408 -51.51 -13.72 -128.97
CA ILE A 408 -51.99 -13.30 -130.30
C ILE A 408 -51.40 -14.20 -131.40
N ALA A 409 -50.13 -14.58 -131.32
CA ALA A 409 -49.50 -15.48 -132.29
C ALA A 409 -50.10 -16.90 -132.23
N ASP A 410 -50.35 -17.44 -131.03
CA ASP A 410 -51.04 -18.71 -130.82
C ASP A 410 -52.50 -18.65 -131.29
N GLY A 411 -53.18 -17.52 -131.06
CA GLY A 411 -54.52 -17.25 -131.58
C GLY A 411 -54.56 -17.22 -133.11
N GLN A 412 -53.60 -16.54 -133.75
CA GLN A 412 -53.44 -16.51 -135.21
C GLN A 412 -53.08 -17.91 -135.76
N LEU A 413 -52.19 -18.64 -135.11
CA LEU A 413 -51.83 -20.01 -135.47
C LEU A 413 -53.04 -20.95 -135.37
N SER A 414 -53.84 -20.82 -134.31
CA SER A 414 -55.10 -21.57 -134.15
C SER A 414 -56.11 -21.23 -135.24
N LEU A 415 -56.25 -19.94 -135.61
CA LEU A 415 -57.11 -19.49 -136.70
C LEU A 415 -56.65 -20.04 -138.06
N VAL A 416 -55.35 -20.01 -138.35
CA VAL A 416 -54.76 -20.60 -139.57
C VAL A 416 -54.97 -22.12 -139.60
N GLN A 417 -54.75 -22.82 -138.48
CA GLN A 417 -55.08 -24.24 -138.35
C GLN A 417 -56.59 -24.50 -138.53
N GLN A 418 -57.47 -23.59 -138.15
CA GLN A 418 -58.92 -23.70 -138.35
C GLN A 418 -59.31 -23.45 -139.81
N GLN A 419 -58.69 -22.48 -140.50
CA GLN A 419 -58.84 -22.23 -141.93
C GLN A 419 -58.31 -23.39 -142.78
N ILE A 420 -57.17 -23.98 -142.43
CA ILE A 420 -56.67 -25.23 -143.05
C ILE A 420 -57.68 -26.36 -142.85
N ARG A 421 -58.29 -26.49 -141.65
CA ARG A 421 -59.32 -27.50 -141.37
C ARG A 421 -60.64 -27.26 -142.10
N THR A 422 -61.03 -26.03 -142.45
CA THR A 422 -62.22 -25.76 -143.28
C THR A 422 -61.93 -25.94 -144.76
N LEU A 423 -60.78 -25.49 -145.27
CA LEU A 423 -60.35 -25.76 -146.66
C LEU A 423 -60.20 -27.26 -146.93
N ALA A 424 -59.65 -28.03 -145.99
CA ALA A 424 -59.58 -29.49 -146.08
C ALA A 424 -60.96 -30.20 -146.10
N ARG A 425 -62.04 -29.51 -145.68
CA ARG A 425 -63.43 -29.99 -145.74
C ARG A 425 -64.16 -29.52 -147.00
N ALA A 426 -63.84 -28.33 -147.52
CA ALA A 426 -64.47 -27.78 -148.73
C ALA A 426 -64.08 -28.56 -150.02
N THR A 427 -62.86 -29.10 -150.09
CA THR A 427 -62.29 -29.67 -151.31
C THR A 427 -62.64 -31.16 -151.55
N LYS A 428 -63.80 -31.67 -151.07
CA LYS A 428 -64.15 -33.11 -151.19
C LYS A 428 -65.56 -33.43 -151.73
N SER A 429 -65.67 -33.36 -153.06
CA SER A 429 -66.68 -33.99 -153.93
C SER A 429 -68.09 -33.33 -153.94
N PRO A 430 -68.90 -33.50 -155.03
CA PRO A 430 -69.39 -34.81 -155.45
C PRO A 430 -69.33 -35.13 -156.97
N ARG A 431 -68.47 -36.09 -157.35
CA ARG A 431 -68.65 -37.07 -158.46
C ARG A 431 -67.53 -38.12 -158.34
N LYS A 432 -67.78 -39.28 -157.72
CA LYS A 432 -68.47 -40.51 -158.24
C LYS A 432 -67.62 -41.34 -159.22
N TRP A 433 -67.21 -42.52 -158.74
CA TRP A 433 -67.01 -43.79 -159.48
C TRP A 433 -66.17 -43.80 -160.78
N ALA A 434 -64.85 -43.95 -160.65
CA ALA A 434 -63.96 -44.78 -161.50
C ALA A 434 -62.51 -44.65 -160.98
N LYS A 435 -61.68 -45.70 -160.82
CA LYS A 435 -61.85 -47.17 -160.83
C LYS A 435 -60.85 -47.78 -159.83
N ASN A 436 -61.11 -49.00 -159.34
CA ASN A 436 -60.14 -49.76 -158.52
C ASN A 436 -59.01 -50.34 -159.37
N LEU A 437 -57.79 -50.45 -158.82
CA LEU A 437 -56.81 -51.52 -159.12
C LEU A 437 -55.64 -51.51 -158.10
N GLY A 438 -55.27 -52.66 -157.52
CA GLY A 438 -54.11 -52.85 -156.61
C GLY A 438 -54.25 -52.17 -155.22
N GLY A 439 -53.76 -52.72 -154.09
CA GLY A 439 -52.88 -53.87 -153.87
C GLY A 439 -51.39 -53.47 -153.84
N GLN A 440 -50.56 -53.88 -152.87
CA GLN A 440 -50.78 -54.69 -151.66
C GLN A 440 -49.55 -54.53 -150.71
N THR A 441 -49.49 -55.27 -149.59
CA THR A 441 -48.28 -55.59 -148.76
C THR A 441 -47.62 -54.45 -147.94
N THR A 442 -47.55 -54.56 -146.59
CA THR A 442 -46.36 -54.93 -145.73
C THR A 442 -45.51 -53.73 -145.24
N THR A 443 -44.85 -53.65 -144.06
CA THR A 443 -44.76 -54.50 -142.83
C THR A 443 -44.00 -53.78 -141.69
N VAL A 444 -44.35 -54.10 -140.42
CA VAL A 444 -43.44 -54.32 -139.25
C VAL A 444 -42.67 -53.13 -138.62
N SER A 445 -42.23 -53.36 -137.37
CA SER A 445 -41.35 -52.58 -136.47
C SER A 445 -41.97 -51.37 -135.76
N SER A 446 -41.79 -51.14 -134.44
CA SER A 446 -40.65 -51.36 -133.51
C SER A 446 -39.49 -50.35 -133.73
N SER A 447 -38.70 -49.93 -132.73
CA SER A 447 -38.54 -50.38 -131.32
C SER A 447 -38.16 -49.16 -130.43
N LEU A 448 -38.45 -49.11 -129.13
CA LEU A 448 -37.63 -49.59 -127.99
C LEU A 448 -36.29 -48.82 -127.74
N ARG A 449 -35.97 -48.66 -126.44
CA ARG A 449 -34.72 -48.18 -125.79
C ARG A 449 -34.58 -46.65 -125.64
N LYS A 450 -34.14 -46.05 -124.51
CA LYS A 450 -33.46 -46.45 -123.23
C LYS A 450 -31.96 -46.12 -123.18
N GLY A 451 -31.63 -45.12 -122.35
CA GLY A 451 -30.27 -44.83 -121.87
C GLY A 451 -29.39 -44.07 -122.87
N ALA A 452 -28.16 -43.68 -122.52
CA ALA A 452 -27.55 -43.49 -121.20
C ALA A 452 -26.17 -42.83 -121.37
N ALA A 453 -25.62 -42.28 -120.28
CA ALA A 453 -24.18 -41.95 -120.14
C ALA A 453 -23.61 -40.85 -121.09
N ARG A 454 -22.39 -40.33 -120.88
CA ARG A 454 -21.59 -39.96 -119.68
C ARG A 454 -20.30 -39.29 -120.19
N ASP A 455 -19.55 -38.61 -119.31
CA ASP A 455 -18.15 -38.17 -119.50
C ASP A 455 -17.97 -37.07 -120.60
N SER A 456 -16.95 -36.20 -120.61
CA SER A 456 -16.00 -35.67 -119.60
C SER A 456 -15.37 -34.38 -120.20
N ARG A 457 -14.39 -33.63 -119.66
CA ARG A 457 -13.38 -33.84 -118.58
C ARG A 457 -12.69 -32.49 -118.24
N SER A 458 -11.99 -32.45 -117.08
CA SER A 458 -10.88 -31.53 -116.75
C SER A 458 -11.21 -30.05 -116.43
N GLY A 459 -10.57 -29.37 -115.47
CA GLY A 459 -9.60 -29.87 -114.46
C GLY A 459 -8.85 -28.76 -113.68
N SER A 460 -8.05 -29.17 -112.68
CA SER A 460 -7.27 -28.37 -111.69
C SER A 460 -8.11 -27.68 -110.59
N THR A 461 -7.97 -27.91 -109.26
CA THR A 461 -6.82 -28.15 -108.34
C THR A 461 -6.15 -26.83 -107.92
N TYR A 462 -6.16 -26.44 -106.63
CA TYR A 462 -5.23 -26.92 -105.57
C TYR A 462 -5.81 -27.03 -104.13
N MET A 463 -5.02 -27.65 -103.24
CA MET A 463 -5.20 -27.78 -101.77
C MET A 463 -4.12 -26.90 -101.05
N ASP A 464 -3.89 -26.84 -99.73
CA ASP A 464 -4.26 -27.71 -98.59
C ASP A 464 -4.06 -26.95 -97.24
N ALA A 465 -4.39 -27.59 -96.09
CA ALA A 465 -3.77 -27.45 -94.74
C ALA A 465 -4.75 -27.52 -93.52
N GLU A 466 -4.87 -28.73 -92.95
CA GLU A 466 -4.89 -29.13 -91.52
C GLU A 466 -5.56 -28.26 -90.41
N GLY A 467 -6.33 -28.92 -89.52
CA GLY A 467 -6.93 -28.29 -88.33
C GLY A 467 -7.98 -29.14 -87.60
N THR A 468 -7.69 -30.42 -87.35
CA THR A 468 -8.66 -31.38 -86.79
C THR A 468 -8.94 -31.17 -85.30
N TYR A 469 -10.22 -31.22 -84.90
CA TYR A 469 -10.66 -31.43 -83.52
C TYR A 469 -11.73 -32.53 -83.50
N GLU A 470 -11.50 -33.59 -82.74
CA GLU A 470 -12.49 -34.65 -82.53
C GLU A 470 -13.53 -34.19 -81.49
N VAL A 471 -14.80 -34.53 -81.74
CA VAL A 471 -15.90 -34.31 -80.79
C VAL A 471 -16.68 -35.62 -80.70
N GLU A 472 -16.44 -36.38 -79.63
CA GLU A 472 -17.27 -37.53 -79.29
C GLU A 472 -18.67 -37.03 -78.88
N ALA A 473 -19.69 -37.45 -79.62
CA ALA A 473 -21.08 -37.16 -79.33
C ALA A 473 -21.77 -38.42 -78.80
N ASP A 474 -21.86 -38.53 -77.47
CA ASP A 474 -22.61 -39.59 -76.79
C ASP A 474 -24.13 -39.40 -77.01
N PRO A 475 -24.85 -40.35 -77.66
CA PRO A 475 -26.21 -40.13 -78.11
C PRO A 475 -27.31 -40.37 -77.07
N ASP A 476 -27.00 -40.73 -75.82
CA ASP A 476 -28.01 -41.21 -74.84
C ASP A 476 -28.05 -40.46 -73.49
N ALA A 477 -28.15 -39.12 -73.54
CA ALA A 477 -28.32 -38.26 -72.36
C ALA A 477 -29.68 -37.52 -72.34
N LYS A 478 -30.52 -37.79 -71.33
CA LYS A 478 -31.85 -37.17 -71.17
C LYS A 478 -31.77 -35.79 -70.48
N PRO A 479 -32.65 -34.82 -70.82
CA PRO A 479 -32.55 -33.45 -70.31
C PRO A 479 -32.98 -33.33 -68.85
N VAL A 480 -32.16 -32.66 -68.03
CA VAL A 480 -32.50 -32.29 -66.64
C VAL A 480 -32.61 -30.76 -66.53
N VAL A 481 -33.83 -30.27 -66.36
CA VAL A 481 -34.10 -28.85 -66.09
C VAL A 481 -33.82 -28.55 -64.61
N GLY A 482 -32.61 -28.07 -64.31
CA GLY A 482 -32.19 -27.67 -62.96
C GLY A 482 -32.29 -26.16 -62.74
N GLY A 483 -33.12 -25.73 -61.78
CA GLY A 483 -33.44 -24.31 -61.57
C GLY A 483 -32.31 -23.43 -61.00
N SER A 484 -32.39 -22.13 -61.27
CA SER A 484 -31.40 -21.09 -60.95
C SER A 484 -31.18 -20.84 -59.45
N LYS A 485 -30.44 -21.71 -58.75
CA LYS A 485 -30.04 -21.48 -57.33
C LYS A 485 -28.69 -22.05 -56.87
N ALA A 486 -27.91 -22.70 -57.75
CA ALA A 486 -26.65 -23.36 -57.38
C ALA A 486 -25.37 -22.47 -57.47
N LEU A 487 -25.40 -21.34 -58.19
CA LEU A 487 -24.20 -20.57 -58.55
C LEU A 487 -23.77 -19.48 -57.53
N LEU A 488 -24.06 -19.65 -56.24
CA LEU A 488 -23.79 -18.62 -55.21
C LEU A 488 -22.93 -19.07 -54.00
N ASN A 489 -22.25 -20.23 -54.07
CA ASN A 489 -21.46 -20.73 -52.93
C ASN A 489 -20.08 -21.35 -53.26
N MET A 490 -19.35 -20.77 -54.23
CA MET A 490 -17.95 -21.15 -54.53
C MET A 490 -16.95 -19.98 -54.52
N LYS A 491 -17.14 -18.95 -53.67
CA LYS A 491 -16.15 -17.85 -53.52
C LYS A 491 -15.94 -17.37 -52.07
N ARG A 492 -15.85 -18.31 -51.12
CA ARG A 492 -15.33 -18.10 -49.74
C ARG A 492 -14.41 -19.25 -49.29
N LYS A 493 -13.30 -19.47 -50.01
CA LYS A 493 -12.13 -20.24 -49.54
C LYS A 493 -10.88 -20.05 -50.42
N LYS A 494 -10.26 -18.87 -50.30
CA LYS A 494 -8.82 -18.59 -50.51
C LYS A 494 -8.53 -17.20 -49.95
#